data_AF-A0A975G286-F1
#
_entry.id   AF-A0A975G286-F1
#
_cell.length_a   1.000
_cell.length_b   1.000
_cell.length_c   1.000
_cell.angle_alpha   90.00
_cell.angle_beta   90.00
_cell.angle_gamma   90.00
#
_symmetry.space_group_name_H-M   'P 1'
#
loop_
_entity.id
_entity.type
_entity.pdbx_description
1 polymer ?
#
loop_
_entity_poly.entity_id
_entity_poly.type
_entity_poly.pdbx_seq_one_letter_code
_entity_poly.pdbx_strand_id
1 'polypeptide(L)'
;MKMTVYALAIVASTLLAASAQAADLLAGARDTAGRPASLTGLAGPSGLVLIVFRSARHCPECRRRLANFRASRADLASRGYGLAVVSRDSPETLAVTARRWAIDYPLLSVVSMTTPLPLERRQPSVLVLTPRGAVEARLISSSYGSPDVGAAIAAIDALPRCMTPSVRQPSVPTTCQGRPASIPIN
;
A
#
# COMPACT_ATOMS: atom_id res chain seq x y z
N MET A 1 -27.43 -7.70 5.02
CA MET A 1 -26.13 -6.99 5.11
C MET A 1 -25.02 -8.02 4.96
N LYS A 2 -24.20 -7.96 3.90
CA LYS A 2 -23.07 -8.89 3.71
C LYS A 2 -21.84 -8.31 4.43
N MET A 3 -21.48 -8.88 5.59
CA MET A 3 -20.21 -8.57 6.25
C MET A 3 -19.08 -9.21 5.43
N THR A 4 -18.32 -8.38 4.71
CA THR A 4 -17.08 -8.80 4.05
C THR A 4 -15.98 -8.90 5.11
N VAL A 5 -15.52 -10.13 5.39
CA VAL A 5 -14.44 -10.38 6.35
C VAL A 5 -13.09 -10.24 5.64
N TYR A 6 -12.36 -9.16 5.92
CA TYR A 6 -10.95 -9.05 5.53
C TYR A 6 -10.09 -9.71 6.60
N ALA A 7 -9.35 -10.76 6.26
CA ALA A 7 -8.39 -11.36 7.18
C ALA A 7 -7.16 -10.44 7.31
N LEU A 8 -7.09 -9.70 8.42
CA LEU A 8 -5.91 -8.92 8.79
C LEU A 8 -4.89 -9.87 9.42
N ALA A 9 -3.94 -10.37 8.63
CA ALA A 9 -2.83 -11.16 9.16
C ALA A 9 -1.74 -10.22 9.70
N ILE A 10 -1.79 -9.87 10.99
CA ILE A 10 -0.66 -9.23 11.70
C ILE A 10 0.24 -10.36 12.20
N VAL A 11 1.21 -10.79 11.39
CA VAL A 11 2.18 -11.83 11.80
C VAL A 11 3.57 -11.20 11.92
N ALA A 12 3.95 -10.85 13.15
CA ALA A 12 5.21 -10.16 13.49
C ALA A 12 6.46 -10.78 12.85
N SER A 13 6.51 -12.11 12.71
CA SER A 13 7.65 -12.83 12.15
C SER A 13 7.70 -12.88 10.61
N THR A 14 6.66 -12.41 9.91
CA THR A 14 6.65 -12.26 8.44
C THR A 14 6.96 -10.85 7.96
N LEU A 15 7.00 -9.85 8.86
CA LEU A 15 7.28 -8.46 8.51
C LEU A 15 8.66 -8.27 7.90
N LEU A 16 9.67 -9.03 8.35
CA LEU A 16 11.03 -8.89 7.84
C LEU A 16 11.14 -9.33 6.37
N ALA A 17 10.52 -10.47 6.03
CA ALA A 17 10.42 -10.91 4.64
C ALA A 17 9.63 -9.88 3.81
N ALA A 18 8.46 -9.45 4.27
CA ALA A 18 7.61 -8.48 3.58
C ALA A 18 8.29 -7.12 3.32
N SER A 19 9.14 -6.66 4.24
CA SER A 19 9.92 -5.42 4.11
C SER A 19 10.96 -5.44 2.99
N ALA A 20 11.74 -6.52 2.88
CA ALA A 20 12.70 -6.70 1.79
C ALA A 20 11.99 -6.73 0.43
N GLN A 21 10.77 -7.26 0.41
CA GLN A 21 9.98 -7.52 -0.79
C GLN A 21 9.35 -6.24 -1.37
N ALA A 22 8.92 -5.30 -0.54
CA ALA A 22 8.42 -4.01 -1.01
C ALA A 22 9.55 -3.08 -1.48
N ALA A 23 10.70 -3.10 -0.81
CA ALA A 23 11.88 -2.36 -1.22
C ALA A 23 12.45 -2.88 -2.56
N ASP A 24 12.52 -4.20 -2.74
CA ASP A 24 12.95 -4.84 -3.98
C ASP A 24 11.99 -4.54 -5.15
N LEU A 25 10.68 -4.58 -4.89
CA LEU A 25 9.67 -4.22 -5.87
C LEU A 25 9.80 -2.76 -6.35
N LEU A 26 10.14 -1.83 -5.46
CA LEU A 26 10.35 -0.43 -5.82
C LEU A 26 11.72 -0.17 -6.47
N ALA A 27 12.75 -0.96 -6.16
CA ALA A 27 14.09 -0.82 -6.76
C ALA A 27 14.10 -1.05 -8.28
N GLY A 28 13.27 -1.97 -8.77
CA GLY A 28 13.08 -2.23 -10.20
C GLY A 28 11.96 -1.40 -10.86
N ALA A 29 11.21 -0.61 -10.09
CA ALA A 29 10.04 0.09 -10.57
C ALA A 29 10.39 1.34 -11.38
N ARG A 30 9.62 1.61 -12.43
CA ARG A 30 9.74 2.79 -13.29
C ARG A 30 8.45 3.59 -13.28
N ASP A 31 8.54 4.91 -13.26
CA ASP A 31 7.37 5.77 -13.43
C ASP A 31 6.84 5.74 -14.88
N THR A 32 5.77 6.48 -15.15
CA THR A 32 5.17 6.59 -16.49
C THR A 32 6.08 7.23 -17.55
N ALA A 33 7.19 7.85 -17.14
CA ALA A 33 8.21 8.40 -18.03
C ALA A 33 9.45 7.48 -18.13
N GLY A 34 9.40 6.27 -17.56
CA GLY A 34 10.51 5.31 -17.57
C GLY A 34 11.62 5.61 -16.55
N ARG A 35 11.45 6.62 -15.69
CA ARG A 35 12.45 7.00 -14.68
C ARG A 35 12.39 6.04 -13.49
N PRO A 36 13.52 5.72 -12.84
CA PRO A 36 13.51 4.93 -11.61
C PRO A 36 12.59 5.56 -10.56
N ALA A 37 11.74 4.74 -9.96
CA ALA A 37 10.96 5.15 -8.79
C ALA A 37 11.86 5.12 -7.55
N SER A 38 11.61 6.02 -6.61
CA SER A 38 12.25 6.00 -5.30
C SER A 38 11.18 5.98 -4.21
N LEU A 39 11.36 5.13 -3.20
CA LEU A 39 10.45 5.13 -2.06
C LEU A 39 10.43 6.48 -1.37
N THR A 40 11.58 7.14 -1.23
CA THR A 40 11.70 8.48 -0.62
C THR A 40 10.93 9.57 -1.37
N GLY A 41 10.78 9.45 -2.69
CA GLY A 41 9.98 10.38 -3.49
C GLY A 41 8.48 10.05 -3.52
N LEU A 42 8.09 8.86 -3.05
CA LEU A 42 6.71 8.39 -3.06
C LEU A 42 6.07 8.40 -1.66
N ALA A 43 6.85 8.08 -0.63
CA ALA A 43 6.38 7.99 0.75
C ALA A 43 6.16 9.37 1.36
N GLY A 44 5.10 9.48 2.17
CA GLY A 44 4.93 10.58 3.10
C GLY A 44 5.66 10.31 4.42
N PRO A 45 5.55 11.22 5.40
CA PRO A 45 6.23 11.11 6.71
C PRO A 45 5.93 9.81 7.47
N SER A 46 4.73 9.26 7.30
CA SER A 46 4.26 8.02 7.93
C SER A 46 4.41 6.80 7.02
N GLY A 47 4.74 7.00 5.73
CA GLY A 47 5.07 5.93 4.81
C GLY A 47 4.28 5.97 3.50
N LEU A 48 4.03 4.80 2.90
CA LEU A 48 3.42 4.67 1.57
C LEU A 48 2.28 3.66 1.59
N VAL A 49 1.11 4.06 1.09
CA VAL A 49 0.06 3.15 0.64
C VAL A 49 0.37 2.74 -0.80
N LEU A 50 0.72 1.48 -1.00
CA LEU A 50 1.06 0.92 -2.29
C LEU A 50 -0.02 -0.07 -2.74
N ILE A 51 -0.71 0.26 -3.83
CA ILE A 51 -1.68 -0.64 -4.45
C ILE A 51 -0.95 -1.51 -5.47
N VAL A 52 -1.20 -2.81 -5.44
CA VAL A 52 -0.66 -3.75 -6.44
C VAL A 52 -1.80 -4.25 -7.30
N PHE A 53 -1.74 -4.04 -8.61
CA PHE A 53 -2.70 -4.63 -9.55
C PHE A 53 -1.99 -5.25 -10.77
N ARG A 54 -2.62 -6.29 -11.34
CA ARG A 54 -2.03 -7.07 -12.43
C ARG A 54 -1.83 -6.26 -13.72
N SER A 55 -2.87 -5.55 -14.14
CA SER A 55 -2.88 -4.68 -15.32
C SER A 55 -4.05 -3.69 -15.24
N ALA A 56 -3.83 -2.50 -15.79
CA ALA A 56 -4.79 -1.44 -16.00
C ALA A 56 -5.50 -1.60 -17.35
N ARG A 57 -5.06 -2.52 -18.21
CA ARG A 57 -5.76 -2.82 -19.46
C ARG A 57 -7.08 -3.55 -19.16
N HIS A 58 -8.19 -3.01 -19.67
CA HIS A 58 -9.50 -3.67 -19.70
C HIS A 58 -9.98 -4.25 -18.34
N CYS A 59 -9.91 -3.45 -17.27
CA CYS A 59 -10.40 -3.87 -15.95
C CYS A 59 -11.34 -2.81 -15.33
N PRO A 60 -12.67 -2.96 -15.45
CA PRO A 60 -13.66 -2.03 -14.88
C PRO A 60 -13.50 -1.84 -13.37
N GLU A 61 -13.23 -2.94 -12.66
CA GLU A 61 -13.00 -2.96 -11.22
C GLU A 61 -11.75 -2.21 -10.80
N CYS A 62 -10.67 -2.35 -11.58
CA CYS A 62 -9.42 -1.64 -11.35
C CYS A 62 -9.64 -0.12 -11.51
N ARG A 63 -10.37 0.31 -12.56
CA ARG A 63 -10.71 1.72 -12.76
C ARG A 63 -11.48 2.30 -11.56
N ARG A 64 -12.54 1.63 -11.13
CA ARG A 64 -13.34 2.07 -9.97
C ARG A 64 -12.50 2.19 -8.71
N ARG A 65 -11.65 1.19 -8.44
CA ARG A 65 -10.77 1.19 -7.27
C ARG A 65 -9.78 2.36 -7.30
N LEU A 66 -9.12 2.58 -8.43
CA LEU A 66 -8.18 3.70 -8.59
C LEU A 66 -8.87 5.06 -8.41
N ALA A 67 -10.11 5.19 -8.89
CA ALA A 67 -10.92 6.39 -8.64
C ALA A 67 -11.23 6.59 -7.15
N ASN A 68 -11.58 5.53 -6.40
CA ASN A 68 -11.82 5.62 -4.97
C ASN A 68 -10.56 6.04 -4.20
N PHE A 69 -9.40 5.48 -4.54
CA PHE A 69 -8.13 5.89 -3.93
C PHE A 69 -7.72 7.32 -4.29
N ARG A 70 -8.01 7.76 -5.52
CA ARG A 70 -7.85 9.17 -5.92
C ARG A 70 -8.67 10.10 -5.03
N ALA A 71 -9.96 9.77 -4.82
CA ALA A 71 -10.86 10.58 -4.00
C ALA A 71 -10.40 10.68 -2.53
N SER A 72 -9.76 9.64 -2.01
CA SER A 72 -9.24 9.59 -0.64
C SER A 72 -7.77 10.01 -0.50
N ARG A 73 -7.14 10.52 -1.56
CA ARG A 73 -5.72 10.90 -1.54
C ARG A 73 -5.41 11.96 -0.50
N ALA A 74 -6.30 12.94 -0.33
CA ALA A 74 -6.15 13.99 0.68
C ALA A 74 -6.23 13.43 2.11
N ASP A 75 -7.11 12.45 2.36
CA ASP A 75 -7.23 11.78 3.66
C ASP A 75 -5.97 10.97 3.99
N LEU A 76 -5.47 10.18 3.03
CA LEU A 76 -4.20 9.47 3.18
C LEU A 76 -3.03 10.42 3.45
N ALA A 77 -2.96 11.53 2.71
CA ALA A 77 -1.94 12.55 2.91
C ALA A 77 -2.04 13.22 4.28
N SER A 78 -3.25 13.50 4.78
CA SER A 78 -3.48 14.06 6.12
C SER A 78 -2.99 13.14 7.25
N ARG A 79 -2.97 11.82 6.99
CA ARG A 79 -2.44 10.79 7.88
C ARG A 79 -0.93 10.57 7.73
N GLY A 80 -0.27 11.33 6.87
CA GLY A 80 1.16 11.26 6.61
C GLY A 80 1.56 10.20 5.58
N TYR A 81 0.63 9.60 4.86
CA TYR A 81 0.94 8.57 3.86
C TYR A 81 0.95 9.12 2.44
N GLY A 82 1.95 8.70 1.68
CA GLY A 82 1.93 8.79 0.23
C GLY A 82 1.00 7.74 -0.38
N LEU A 83 0.67 7.90 -1.66
CA LEU A 83 -0.11 6.94 -2.43
C LEU A 83 0.59 6.66 -3.76
N ALA A 84 0.85 5.39 -4.05
CA ALA A 84 1.36 4.96 -5.34
C ALA A 84 0.74 3.63 -5.74
N VAL A 85 0.88 3.31 -7.02
CA VAL A 85 0.35 2.07 -7.56
C VAL A 85 1.37 1.40 -8.45
N VAL A 86 1.45 0.08 -8.37
CA VAL A 86 2.38 -0.73 -9.16
C VAL A 86 1.65 -1.75 -10.03
N SER A 87 2.16 -1.92 -11.25
CA SER A 87 1.66 -2.88 -12.24
C SER A 87 2.77 -3.41 -13.13
N ARG A 88 2.51 -4.51 -13.83
CA ARG A 88 3.38 -5.08 -14.86
C ARG A 88 3.19 -4.42 -16.24
N ASP A 89 2.26 -3.49 -16.35
CA ASP A 89 2.08 -2.72 -17.57
C ASP A 89 3.30 -1.83 -17.83
N SER A 90 3.62 -1.62 -19.11
CA SER A 90 4.72 -0.74 -19.51
C SER A 90 4.48 0.72 -19.09
N PRO A 91 5.54 1.54 -18.93
CA PRO A 91 5.42 2.96 -18.62
C PRO A 91 4.46 3.70 -19.56
N GLU A 92 4.50 3.39 -20.86
CA GLU A 92 3.65 4.01 -21.89
C GLU A 92 2.18 3.63 -21.70
N THR A 93 1.91 2.35 -21.38
CA THR A 93 0.56 1.88 -21.07
C THR A 93 0.00 2.58 -19.84
N LEU A 94 0.82 2.75 -18.81
CA LEU A 94 0.45 3.46 -17.58
C LEU A 94 0.25 4.95 -17.83
N ALA A 95 1.07 5.59 -18.68
CA ALA A 95 0.91 6.99 -19.06
C ALA A 95 -0.44 7.23 -19.77
N VAL A 96 -0.81 6.37 -20.72
CA VAL A 96 -2.11 6.42 -21.40
C VAL A 96 -3.26 6.21 -20.41
N THR A 97 -3.11 5.25 -19.50
CA THR A 97 -4.10 4.95 -18.46
C THR A 97 -4.29 6.13 -17.52
N ALA A 98 -3.20 6.74 -17.04
CA ALA A 98 -3.25 7.88 -16.13
C ALA A 98 -4.03 9.04 -16.75
N ARG A 99 -3.76 9.36 -18.02
CA ARG A 99 -4.50 10.37 -18.78
C ARG A 99 -5.97 9.99 -18.95
N ARG A 100 -6.24 8.77 -19.40
CA ARG A 100 -7.60 8.28 -19.69
C ARG A 100 -8.50 8.28 -18.44
N TRP A 101 -7.94 7.98 -17.28
CA TRP A 101 -8.69 7.86 -16.02
C TRP A 101 -8.48 9.02 -15.06
N ALA A 102 -7.82 10.10 -15.53
CA ALA A 102 -7.48 11.27 -14.73
C ALA A 102 -6.81 10.91 -13.39
N ILE A 103 -5.86 9.98 -13.42
CA ILE A 103 -5.07 9.59 -12.25
C ILE A 103 -3.95 10.60 -12.06
N ASP A 104 -3.91 11.22 -10.88
CA ASP A 104 -2.97 12.29 -10.52
C ASP A 104 -1.90 11.87 -9.52
N TYR A 105 -1.85 10.58 -9.18
CA TYR A 105 -0.84 9.98 -8.31
C TYR A 105 0.05 8.99 -9.09
N PRO A 106 1.26 8.67 -8.58
CA PRO A 106 2.22 7.83 -9.27
C PRO A 106 1.69 6.45 -9.67
N LEU A 107 1.88 6.10 -10.95
CA LEU A 107 1.74 4.75 -11.49
C LEU A 107 3.12 4.21 -11.87
N LEU A 108 3.41 3.00 -11.41
CA LEU A 108 4.73 2.38 -11.50
C LEU A 108 4.66 1.08 -12.31
N SER A 109 5.56 0.95 -13.28
CA SER A 109 5.81 -0.25 -14.07
C SER A 109 6.89 -1.10 -13.40
N VAL A 110 6.64 -2.39 -13.20
CA VAL A 110 7.65 -3.37 -12.74
C VAL A 110 7.85 -4.47 -13.77
N VAL A 111 9.11 -4.66 -14.19
CA VAL A 111 9.51 -5.64 -15.21
C VAL A 111 9.65 -7.06 -14.66
N SER A 112 10.05 -7.20 -13.40
CA SER A 112 10.15 -8.48 -12.74
C SER A 112 9.49 -8.41 -11.37
N MET A 113 8.33 -9.04 -11.25
CA MET A 113 7.76 -9.41 -9.95
C MET A 113 8.38 -10.75 -9.55
N THR A 114 9.71 -10.84 -9.40
CA THR A 114 10.37 -12.09 -8.95
C THR A 114 10.14 -12.36 -7.46
N THR A 115 9.42 -11.47 -6.79
CA THR A 115 9.17 -11.54 -5.38
C THR A 115 8.21 -12.68 -5.05
N PRO A 116 8.54 -13.62 -4.14
CA PRO A 116 7.62 -14.64 -3.64
C PRO A 116 6.61 -14.02 -2.65
N LEU A 117 6.18 -12.78 -2.89
CA LEU A 117 4.92 -12.32 -2.32
C LEU A 117 3.83 -13.14 -3.01
N PRO A 118 2.76 -13.58 -2.32
CA PRO A 118 1.57 -14.18 -2.94
C PRO A 118 0.80 -13.26 -3.92
N LEU A 119 1.48 -12.31 -4.58
CA LEU A 119 1.04 -11.54 -5.74
C LEU A 119 0.93 -12.41 -7.02
N GLU A 120 1.46 -13.64 -7.00
CA GLU A 120 1.23 -14.63 -8.07
C GLU A 120 -0.24 -15.05 -8.17
N ARG A 121 -0.98 -15.00 -7.05
CA ARG A 121 -2.44 -15.12 -7.12
C ARG A 121 -2.98 -13.83 -7.72
N ARG A 122 -3.97 -13.95 -8.62
CA ARG A 122 -4.59 -12.84 -9.39
C ARG A 122 -5.30 -11.77 -8.52
N GLN A 123 -4.93 -11.63 -7.26
CA GLN A 123 -5.62 -10.89 -6.24
C GLN A 123 -4.91 -9.55 -6.03
N PRO A 124 -5.56 -8.44 -6.39
CA PRO A 124 -4.98 -7.13 -6.23
C PRO A 124 -4.93 -6.75 -4.74
N SER A 125 -3.76 -6.38 -4.23
CA SER A 125 -3.51 -6.13 -2.80
C SER A 125 -3.24 -4.66 -2.50
N VAL A 126 -3.40 -4.26 -1.24
CA VAL A 126 -2.85 -2.99 -0.72
C VAL A 126 -1.76 -3.33 0.28
N LEU A 127 -0.64 -2.64 0.18
CA LEU A 127 0.45 -2.68 1.15
C LEU A 127 0.51 -1.32 1.85
N VAL A 128 0.69 -1.33 3.16
CA VAL A 128 1.05 -0.15 3.93
C VAL A 128 2.52 -0.33 4.31
N LEU A 129 3.36 0.59 3.85
CA LEU A 129 4.80 0.57 4.03
C LEU A 129 5.22 1.68 4.98
N THR A 130 6.23 1.44 5.81
CA THR A 130 6.97 2.50 6.52
C THR A 130 7.73 3.40 5.52
N PRO A 131 8.21 4.58 5.94
CA PRO A 131 9.10 5.40 5.12
C PRO A 131 10.40 4.70 4.68
N ARG A 132 10.79 3.62 5.39
CA ARG A 132 11.98 2.81 5.07
C ARG A 132 11.64 1.58 4.22
N GLY A 133 10.37 1.37 3.89
CA GLY A 133 9.94 0.29 2.98
C GLY A 133 9.52 -0.98 3.69
N ALA A 134 9.44 -0.97 5.02
CA ALA A 134 8.94 -2.13 5.76
C ALA A 134 7.42 -2.25 5.65
N VAL A 135 6.92 -3.45 5.35
CA VAL A 135 5.47 -3.69 5.24
C VAL A 135 4.87 -3.80 6.63
N GLU A 136 4.03 -2.83 7.01
CA GLU A 136 3.31 -2.81 8.30
C GLU A 136 1.95 -3.49 8.22
N ALA A 137 1.29 -3.39 7.07
CA ALA A 137 0.04 -4.08 6.81
C ALA A 137 -0.03 -4.57 5.36
N ARG A 138 -0.65 -5.74 5.18
CA ARG A 138 -0.94 -6.30 3.87
C ARG A 138 -2.40 -6.71 3.81
N LEU A 139 -3.14 -6.07 2.91
CA LEU A 139 -4.53 -6.37 2.64
C LEU A 139 -4.61 -7.22 1.38
N ILE A 140 -5.02 -8.47 1.56
CA ILE A 140 -5.30 -9.43 0.49
C ILE A 140 -6.78 -9.78 0.59
N SER A 141 -7.44 -10.00 -0.55
CA SER A 141 -8.83 -10.45 -0.53
C SER A 141 -8.93 -11.96 -0.53
N SER A 142 -9.66 -12.54 0.43
CA SER A 142 -9.95 -13.96 0.53
C SER A 142 -11.14 -14.42 -0.32
N SER A 143 -11.95 -13.50 -0.88
CA SER A 143 -13.12 -13.81 -1.73
C SER A 143 -13.51 -12.60 -2.59
N TYR A 144 -14.00 -12.83 -3.82
CA TYR A 144 -14.32 -11.84 -4.86
C TYR A 144 -14.47 -10.38 -4.37
N GLY A 145 -13.44 -9.58 -4.61
CA GLY A 145 -13.38 -8.19 -4.20
C GLY A 145 -11.93 -7.75 -4.03
N SER A 146 -11.65 -6.48 -4.26
CA SER A 146 -10.37 -5.84 -4.00
C SER A 146 -10.46 -5.10 -2.65
N PRO A 147 -9.43 -5.08 -1.78
CA PRO A 147 -9.45 -4.20 -0.61
C PRO A 147 -9.59 -2.75 -1.07
N ASP A 148 -10.63 -2.06 -0.62
CA ASP A 148 -10.85 -0.66 -0.95
C ASP A 148 -10.03 0.27 -0.05
N VAL A 149 -10.22 1.58 -0.24
CA VAL A 149 -9.50 2.59 0.53
C VAL A 149 -9.98 2.66 1.98
N GLY A 150 -11.23 2.29 2.28
CA GLY A 150 -11.73 2.22 3.64
C GLY A 150 -11.03 1.11 4.43
N ALA A 151 -10.82 -0.05 3.82
CA ALA A 151 -10.02 -1.12 4.42
C ALA A 151 -8.56 -0.69 4.65
N ALA A 152 -7.98 0.08 3.72
CA ALA A 152 -6.62 0.62 3.89
C ALA A 152 -6.54 1.62 5.06
N ILE A 153 -7.50 2.53 5.16
CA ILE A 153 -7.58 3.49 6.27
C ILE A 153 -7.78 2.78 7.60
N ALA A 154 -8.70 1.81 7.67
CA ALA A 154 -8.93 1.03 8.88
C ALA A 154 -7.67 0.26 9.32
N ALA A 155 -6.90 -0.28 8.37
CA ALA A 155 -5.63 -0.92 8.67
C ALA A 155 -4.61 0.09 9.22
N ILE A 156 -4.47 1.26 8.59
CA ILE A 156 -3.60 2.36 9.06
C ILE A 156 -3.96 2.79 10.49
N ASP A 157 -5.25 2.87 10.80
CA ASP A 157 -5.73 3.30 12.12
C ASP A 157 -5.55 2.23 13.20
N ALA A 158 -5.48 0.96 12.80
CA ALA A 158 -5.17 -0.16 13.68
C ALA A 158 -3.65 -0.36 13.90
N LEU A 159 -2.79 0.31 13.13
CA LEU A 159 -1.34 0.19 13.30
C LEU A 159 -0.90 0.82 14.63
N PRO A 160 -0.04 0.15 15.42
CA PRO A 160 0.48 0.70 16.65
C PRO A 160 1.33 1.93 16.34
N ARG A 161 0.80 3.12 16.65
CA ARG A 161 1.53 4.38 16.46
C ARG A 161 2.49 4.59 17.62
N CYS A 162 3.65 3.95 17.54
CA CYS A 162 4.80 4.35 18.34
C CYS A 162 5.32 5.66 17.74
N MET A 163 4.97 6.81 18.33
CA MET A 163 5.71 8.04 18.06
C MET A 163 7.18 7.74 18.33
N THR A 164 8.00 7.76 17.29
CA THR A 164 9.46 7.67 17.47
C THR A 164 9.86 8.97 18.14
N PRO A 165 10.45 8.96 19.35
CA PRO A 165 10.94 10.18 19.94
C PRO A 165 12.00 10.77 19.00
N SER A 166 11.83 12.05 18.68
CA SER A 166 12.84 12.84 17.98
C SER A 166 14.19 12.63 18.69
N VAL A 167 15.25 12.43 17.91
CA VAL A 167 16.63 11.98 18.27
C VAL A 167 17.32 12.77 19.41
N ARG A 168 16.65 13.72 20.06
CA ARG A 168 17.23 14.66 21.02
C ARG A 168 17.06 14.31 22.51
N GLN A 169 16.32 13.26 22.92
CA GLN A 169 16.15 12.96 24.36
C GLN A 169 16.21 11.45 24.70
N PRO A 170 17.27 10.97 25.40
CA PRO A 170 17.46 9.55 25.71
C PRO A 170 16.66 8.95 26.88
N SER A 171 15.73 9.69 27.52
CA SER A 171 15.22 9.27 28.85
C SER A 171 13.71 9.02 28.96
N VAL A 172 12.93 9.04 27.87
CA VAL A 172 11.49 8.74 27.95
C VAL A 172 11.23 7.27 27.56
N PRO A 173 10.63 6.43 28.42
CA PRO A 173 10.27 5.06 28.05
C PRO A 173 9.25 5.09 26.89
N THR A 174 9.59 4.42 25.80
CA THR A 174 8.76 4.23 24.61
C THR A 174 7.44 3.55 24.98
N THR A 175 6.39 4.34 25.22
CA THR A 175 5.06 3.80 25.44
C THR A 175 4.30 3.89 24.12
N CYS A 176 4.25 2.80 23.36
CA CYS A 176 3.38 2.71 22.20
C CYS A 176 1.93 2.61 22.68
N GLN A 177 1.18 3.71 22.66
CA GLN A 177 -0.24 3.67 22.98
C GLN A 177 -1.03 3.10 21.80
N GLY A 178 -1.40 1.83 21.90
CA GLY A 178 -2.43 1.20 21.09
C GLY A 178 -3.30 0.34 21.99
N ARG A 179 -4.62 0.56 21.98
CA ARG A 179 -5.58 -0.33 22.67
C ARG A 179 -5.46 -1.74 22.09
N PRO A 180 -5.51 -2.81 22.89
CA PRO A 180 -5.92 -4.10 22.34
C PRO A 180 -7.37 -3.93 21.87
N ALA A 181 -7.57 -3.77 20.56
CA ALA A 181 -8.88 -3.89 19.97
C ALA A 181 -9.25 -5.39 19.98
N SER A 182 -9.73 -5.88 21.12
CA SER A 182 -10.56 -7.08 21.14
C SER A 182 -11.83 -6.74 20.35
N ILE A 183 -11.91 -7.20 19.10
CA ILE A 183 -13.16 -7.18 18.34
C ILE A 183 -14.05 -8.26 18.98
N PRO A 184 -15.25 -7.94 19.47
CA PRO A 184 -16.15 -8.95 20.03
C PRO A 184 -16.56 -9.93 18.94
N ILE A 185 -16.36 -11.21 19.22
CA ILE A 185 -16.97 -12.31 18.48
C ILE A 185 -18.39 -12.46 19.02
N ASN A 186 -19.37 -11.93 18.28
CA ASN A 186 -20.75 -12.41 18.32
C ASN A 186 -21.39 -12.20 16.96
#